data_AF-X0U172-F1
#
_entry.id   AF-X0U172-F1
#
_cell.length_a   1.000
_cell.length_b   1.000
_cell.length_c   1.000
_cell.angle_alpha   90.00
_cell.angle_beta   90.00
_cell.angle_gamma   90.00
#
_symmetry.space_group_name_H-M   'P 1'
#
loop_
_entity.id
_entity.type
_entity.pdbx_description
1 polymer ?
#
loop_
_entity_poly.entity_id
_entity_poly.type
_entity_poly.pdbx_seq_one_letter_code
_entity_poly.pdbx_strand_id
1 'polypeptide(L)' 'ALSARKRPDAADFLAELNEEQLAVATAPGGPMLVVAGAGTGKTRALTYRLAWLVR' A
#
# COMPACT_ATOMS: atom_id res chain seq x y z
N ALA A 1 22.11 -13.45 18.28
CA ALA A 1 22.29 -12.35 17.32
C ALA A 1 21.03 -12.27 16.47
N LEU A 2 20.24 -11.20 16.59
CA LEU A 2 19.11 -10.95 15.70
C LEU A 2 19.68 -10.66 14.31
N SER A 3 19.58 -11.63 13.40
CA SER A 3 19.94 -11.43 12.00
C SER A 3 19.12 -10.24 11.48
N ALA A 4 19.80 -9.20 11.01
CA ALA A 4 19.16 -8.01 10.48
C ALA A 4 18.24 -8.44 9.33
N ARG A 5 16.93 -8.50 9.57
CA ARG A 5 15.97 -8.76 8.49
C ARG A 5 16.20 -7.68 7.46
N LYS A 6 16.59 -8.07 6.24
CA LYS A 6 16.63 -7.19 5.09
C LYS A 6 15.27 -6.49 5.04
N ARG A 7 15.26 -5.15 5.14
CA ARG A 7 14.02 -4.39 4.94
C ARG A 7 13.56 -4.71 3.51
N PRO A 8 12.32 -5.18 3.31
CA PRO A 8 11.81 -5.37 1.96
C PRO A 8 11.94 -4.06 1.20
N ASP A 9 12.44 -4.13 -0.03
CA ASP A 9 12.57 -2.98 -0.90
C ASP A 9 11.15 -2.48 -1.26
N ALA A 10 10.93 -1.19 -1.58
CA ALA A 10 9.56 -0.68 -1.77
C ALA A 10 8.78 -1.38 -2.89
N ALA A 11 9.49 -1.88 -3.89
CA ALA A 11 8.90 -2.66 -4.96
C ALA A 11 8.33 -3.99 -4.45
N ASP A 12 8.91 -4.55 -3.38
CA ASP A 12 8.60 -5.90 -2.92
C ASP A 12 7.17 -5.99 -2.37
N PHE A 13 6.76 -4.99 -1.59
CA PHE A 13 5.41 -5.02 -1.01
C PHE A 13 4.38 -4.54 -2.03
N LEU A 14 4.64 -3.50 -2.83
CA LEU A 14 3.66 -3.01 -3.81
C LEU A 14 3.27 -4.07 -4.86
N ALA A 15 4.14 -5.05 -5.13
CA ALA A 15 3.83 -6.19 -5.99
C ALA A 15 2.68 -7.07 -5.47
N GLU A 16 2.32 -6.97 -4.19
CA GLU A 16 1.19 -7.70 -3.62
C GLU A 16 -0.18 -7.01 -3.80
N LEU A 17 -0.23 -5.87 -4.48
CA LEU A 17 -1.46 -5.14 -4.79
C LEU A 17 -1.94 -5.44 -6.20
N ASN A 18 -3.26 -5.48 -6.39
CA ASN A 18 -3.83 -5.37 -7.73
C ASN A 18 -3.75 -3.92 -8.24
N GLU A 19 -4.13 -3.70 -9.50
CA GLU A 19 -4.02 -2.38 -10.14
C GLU A 19 -4.83 -1.29 -9.43
N GLU A 20 -6.05 -1.58 -8.98
CA GLU A 20 -6.90 -0.60 -8.27
C GLU A 20 -6.33 -0.24 -6.89
N GLN A 21 -5.87 -1.23 -6.13
CA GLN A 21 -5.27 -1.03 -4.81
C GLN A 21 -3.94 -0.29 -4.94
N LEU A 22 -3.15 -0.59 -5.99
CA LEU A 22 -1.90 0.11 -6.29
C LEU A 22 -2.18 1.59 -6.58
N ALA A 23 -3.19 1.89 -7.40
CA ALA A 23 -3.60 3.26 -7.69
C ALA A 23 -3.98 4.04 -6.41
N VAL A 24 -4.68 3.40 -5.46
CA VAL A 24 -4.96 4.01 -4.14
C VAL A 24 -3.68 4.22 -3.33
N ALA A 25 -2.79 3.23 -3.30
CA ALA A 25 -1.55 3.29 -2.55
C ALA A 25 -0.64 4.43 -3.04
N THR A 26 -0.52 4.61 -4.35
CA THR A 26 0.42 5.56 -4.97
C THR A 26 -0.23 6.87 -5.41
N ALA A 27 -1.52 7.08 -5.18
CA ALA A 27 -2.19 8.32 -5.58
C ALA A 27 -1.51 9.55 -4.97
N PRO A 28 -1.49 10.69 -5.68
CA PRO A 28 -0.87 11.92 -5.21
C PRO A 28 -1.47 12.40 -3.88
N GLY A 29 -0.77 13.31 -3.21
CA GLY A 29 -1.22 13.90 -1.95
C GLY A 29 -2.50 14.72 -2.12
N GLY A 30 -3.21 14.91 -1.00
CA GLY A 30 -4.47 15.66 -0.96
C GLY A 30 -5.69 14.80 -0.63
N PRO A 31 -6.88 15.41 -0.52
CA PRO A 31 -8.13 14.69 -0.27
C PRO A 31 -8.42 13.69 -1.39
N MET A 32 -8.89 12.50 -1.02
CA MET A 32 -9.21 11.43 -1.96
C MET A 32 -10.49 10.70 -1.53
N LEU A 33 -11.31 10.32 -2.51
CA LEU A 33 -12.45 9.42 -2.32
C LEU A 33 -12.13 8.07 -2.93
N VAL A 34 -12.28 7.00 -2.16
CA VAL A 34 -12.16 5.61 -2.64
C VAL A 34 -13.50 4.93 -2.46
N VAL A 35 -14.16 4.58 -3.58
CA VAL A 35 -15.41 3.83 -3.57
C VAL A 35 -15.09 2.36 -3.81
N ALA A 36 -15.41 1.51 -2.84
CA ALA A 36 -15.08 0.08 -2.95
C ALA A 36 -16.08 -0.79 -2.18
N GLY A 37 -16.50 -1.89 -2.82
CA GLY A 37 -17.43 -2.89 -2.26
C GLY A 37 -16.88 -3.62 -1.03
N ALA A 38 -17.71 -4.41 -0.35
CA ALA A 38 -17.27 -5.27 0.74
C ALA A 38 -16.22 -6.30 0.26
N GLY A 39 -15.23 -6.65 1.10
CA GLY A 39 -14.22 -7.67 0.78
C GLY A 39 -13.13 -7.28 -0.23
N THR A 40 -13.18 -6.09 -0.83
CA THR A 40 -12.24 -5.62 -1.87
C THR A 40 -10.84 -5.21 -1.36
N GLY A 41 -10.60 -5.32 -0.05
CA GLY A 41 -9.29 -4.99 0.53
C GLY A 41 -9.04 -3.51 0.80
N LYS A 42 -10.09 -2.72 1.10
CA LYS A 42 -9.97 -1.29 1.51
C LYS A 42 -8.88 -1.03 2.54
N THR A 43 -8.84 -1.83 3.60
CA THR A 43 -7.82 -1.70 4.66
C THR A 43 -6.42 -1.98 4.12
N ARG A 44 -6.26 -3.03 3.30
CA ARG A 44 -4.98 -3.39 2.67
C ARG A 44 -4.44 -2.23 1.83
N ALA A 45 -5.27 -1.65 0.97
CA ALA A 45 -4.90 -0.50 0.14
C ALA A 45 -4.46 0.71 0.99
N LEU A 46 -5.19 1.04 2.06
CA LEU A 46 -4.85 2.16 2.94
C LEU A 46 -3.59 1.90 3.78
N THR A 47 -3.37 0.67 4.24
CA THR A 47 -2.12 0.29 4.94
C THR A 47 -0.91 0.47 4.02
N TYR A 48 -1.04 0.07 2.77
CA TYR A 48 0.03 0.22 1.79
C TYR A 48 0.24 1.68 1.38
N ARG A 49 -0.85 2.46 1.28
CA ARG A 49 -0.77 3.91 1.12
C ARG A 49 0.02 4.57 2.25
N LEU A 50 -0.24 4.18 3.51
CA LEU A 50 0.52 4.68 4.65
C LEU A 50 1.99 4.34 4.49
N ALA A 51 2.33 3.08 4.23
CA ALA A 51 3.70 2.62 4.03
C ALA A 51 4.41 3.35 2.87
N TRP A 52 3.69 3.66 1.79
CA TRP A 52 4.17 4.46 0.67
C TRP A 52 4.50 5.90 1.07
N LEU A 53 3.65 6.54 1.88
CA LEU A 53 3.82 7.94 2.30
C LEU A 53 4.89 8.16 3.37
N VAL A 54 5.18 7.17 4.23
CA VAL A 54 6.20 7.28 5.28
C VAL A 54 7.58 6.73 4.90
N ARG A 55 7.71 6.13 3.71
CA ARG A 55 9.01 5.77 3.15
C ARG A 55 9.81 7.01 2.78
#